data_AF-A0A7S2FJT1-F1
#
_entry.id   AF-A0A7S2FJT1-F1
#
_cell.length_a   1.000
_cell.length_b   1.000
_cell.length_c   1.000
_cell.angle_alpha   90.00
_cell.angle_beta   90.00
_cell.angle_gamma   90.00
#
_symmetry.space_group_name_H-M   'P 1'
#
loop_
_entity.id
_entity.type
_entity.pdbx_description
1 polymer ?
#
loop_
_entity_poly.entity_id
_entity_poly.type
_entity_poly.pdbx_seq_one_letter_code
_entity_poly.pdbx_strand_id
1 'polypeptide(L)'
;PGVVVAYTVLKMDAGPVLASHTIDASPGAVDGATDACVGDMQAPELLEYLFERGADLLVEELKNDDVWSGEARETRATAQDDAAACAAPMIDKEESWLDPARNSAEETHAKVRAFAGWPGTKVLMS
;
A
#
# COMPACT_ATOMS: atom_id res chain seq x y z
N PRO A 1 -3.24 1.34 -4.35
CA PRO A 1 -2.23 1.11 -3.28
C PRO A 1 -0.95 1.86 -3.67
N GLY A 2 0.03 1.99 -2.77
CA GLY A 2 1.22 2.78 -3.05
C GLY A 2 2.07 3.02 -1.81
N VAL A 3 3.03 3.93 -1.95
CA VAL A 3 3.89 4.41 -0.87
C VAL A 3 3.85 5.93 -0.77
N VAL A 4 4.07 6.43 0.43
CA VAL A 4 3.99 7.84 0.76
C VAL A 4 5.16 8.21 1.65
N VAL A 5 5.83 9.33 1.33
CA VAL A 5 6.76 10.02 2.23
C VAL A 5 5.97 11.12 2.92
N ALA A 6 5.81 11.02 4.23
CA ALA A 6 5.04 11.97 5.03
C ALA A 6 5.81 12.41 6.27
N TYR A 7 5.56 13.63 6.73
CA TYR A 7 6.04 14.09 8.02
C TYR A 7 5.34 13.34 9.14
N THR A 8 6.04 13.03 10.22
CA THR A 8 5.40 12.40 11.39
C THR A 8 4.71 13.45 12.27
N VAL A 9 3.55 13.08 12.80
CA VAL A 9 2.78 13.83 13.80
C VAL A 9 2.27 12.86 14.86
N LEU A 10 1.69 13.37 15.95
CA LEU A 10 1.18 12.50 17.03
C LEU A 10 0.00 11.62 16.61
N LYS A 11 -0.83 12.11 15.68
CA LYS A 11 -1.95 11.33 15.13
C LYS A 11 -1.38 10.29 14.16
N MET A 12 -1.75 9.02 14.36
CA MET A 12 -1.27 7.88 13.59
C MET A 12 -1.46 8.11 12.09
N ASP A 13 -0.37 8.00 11.33
CA ASP A 13 -0.32 8.09 9.86
C ASP A 13 -1.01 9.31 9.22
N ALA A 14 -1.15 10.42 9.97
CA ALA A 14 -1.95 11.58 9.56
C ALA A 14 -1.14 12.84 9.27
N GLY A 15 0.18 12.72 9.12
CA GLY A 15 1.02 13.87 8.86
C GLY A 15 0.99 14.32 7.40
N PRO A 16 1.40 15.57 7.10
CA PRO A 16 1.44 16.09 5.74
C PRO A 16 2.27 15.22 4.80
N VAL A 17 1.72 14.94 3.61
CA VAL A 17 2.34 14.14 2.56
C VAL A 17 3.29 15.01 1.74
N LEU A 18 4.55 14.63 1.68
CA LEU A 18 5.57 15.33 0.89
C LEU A 18 5.62 14.80 -0.55
N ALA A 19 5.58 13.47 -0.70
CA ALA A 19 5.62 12.79 -1.99
C ALA A 19 4.91 11.44 -1.91
N SER A 20 4.46 10.92 -3.05
CA SER A 20 3.80 9.61 -3.12
C SER A 20 4.03 8.94 -4.46
N HIS A 21 4.10 7.60 -4.45
CA HIS A 21 4.01 6.75 -5.63
C HIS A 21 2.76 5.90 -5.54
N THR A 22 1.86 6.04 -6.51
CA THR A 22 0.60 5.27 -6.58
C THR A 22 0.67 4.31 -7.75
N ILE A 23 0.21 3.09 -7.51
CA ILE A 23 0.10 2.04 -8.53
C ILE A 23 -1.37 1.71 -8.82
N ASP A 24 -1.65 1.31 -10.06
CA ASP A 24 -2.89 0.65 -10.43
C ASP A 24 -2.81 -0.82 -10.03
N ALA A 25 -3.71 -1.27 -9.15
CA ALA A 25 -3.78 -2.65 -8.69
C ALA A 25 -4.88 -3.47 -9.39
N SER A 26 -5.44 -2.94 -10.47
CA SER A 26 -6.36 -3.68 -11.33
C SER A 26 -5.65 -4.91 -11.94
N PRO A 27 -6.32 -6.06 -12.11
CA PRO A 27 -5.70 -7.25 -12.68
C PRO A 27 -4.99 -6.98 -14.02
N GLY A 28 -3.77 -7.49 -14.18
CA GLY A 28 -2.93 -7.26 -15.35
C GLY A 28 -2.33 -5.84 -15.49
N ALA A 29 -2.55 -4.94 -14.52
CA ALA A 29 -1.93 -3.62 -14.53
C ALA A 29 -0.40 -3.73 -14.42
N VAL A 30 0.28 -2.94 -15.24
CA VAL A 30 1.74 -2.80 -15.24
C VAL A 30 2.13 -1.43 -14.73
N ASP A 31 3.16 -1.37 -13.88
CA ASP A 31 3.75 -0.08 -13.52
C ASP A 31 4.61 0.41 -14.68
N GLY A 32 4.23 1.53 -15.28
CA GLY A 32 4.95 2.12 -16.42
C GLY A 32 6.38 2.57 -16.10
N ALA A 33 6.76 2.67 -14.83
CA ALA A 33 8.13 2.97 -14.42
C ALA A 33 9.06 1.73 -14.43
N THR A 34 8.51 0.52 -14.30
CA THR A 34 9.31 -0.72 -14.12
C THR A 34 8.88 -1.90 -14.99
N ASP A 35 7.83 -1.76 -15.81
CA ASP A 35 7.17 -2.84 -16.56
C ASP A 35 6.71 -4.03 -15.69
N ALA A 36 6.62 -3.83 -14.36
CA ALA A 36 6.25 -4.87 -13.42
C ALA A 36 4.73 -5.06 -13.42
N CYS A 37 4.23 -6.30 -13.50
CA CYS A 37 2.80 -6.62 -13.43
C CYS A 37 2.27 -6.52 -11.98
N VAL A 38 2.18 -5.28 -11.49
CA VAL A 38 1.76 -4.97 -10.12
C VAL A 38 0.31 -5.38 -9.82
N GLY A 39 -0.55 -5.44 -10.84
CA GLY A 39 -1.94 -5.87 -10.71
C GLY A 39 -2.13 -7.34 -10.31
N ASP A 40 -1.09 -8.16 -10.48
CA ASP A 40 -1.12 -9.59 -10.21
C ASP A 40 -0.23 -10.06 -9.07
N MET A 41 0.53 -9.13 -8.47
CA MET A 41 1.38 -9.43 -7.32
C MET A 41 0.58 -9.92 -6.12
N GLN A 42 1.14 -10.91 -5.44
CA GLN A 42 0.71 -11.33 -4.12
C GLN A 42 1.30 -10.41 -3.04
N ALA A 43 0.75 -10.43 -1.83
CA ALA A 43 1.17 -9.51 -0.77
C ALA A 43 2.69 -9.48 -0.49
N PRO A 44 3.43 -10.60 -0.48
CA PRO A 44 4.88 -10.58 -0.30
C PRO A 44 5.64 -9.89 -1.44
N GLU A 45 5.23 -10.13 -2.68
CA GLU A 45 5.84 -9.52 -3.87
C GLU A 45 5.54 -8.02 -3.91
N LEU A 46 4.30 -7.64 -3.61
CA LEU A 46 3.88 -6.26 -3.55
C LEU A 46 4.60 -5.49 -2.43
N LEU A 47 4.85 -6.15 -1.29
CA LEU A 47 5.59 -5.57 -0.18
C LEU A 47 7.03 -5.24 -0.59
N GLU A 48 7.74 -6.17 -1.22
CA GLU A 48 9.11 -5.97 -1.70
C GLU A 48 9.16 -4.84 -2.73
N TYR A 49 8.25 -4.87 -3.71
CA TYR A 49 8.11 -3.83 -4.72
C TYR A 49 7.90 -2.44 -4.11
N LEU A 50 6.91 -2.30 -3.23
CA LEU A 50 6.59 -1.02 -2.59
C LEU A 50 7.70 -0.57 -1.66
N PHE A 51 8.42 -1.48 -1.01
CA PHE A 51 9.59 -1.14 -0.19
C PHE A 51 10.67 -0.46 -1.03
N GLU A 52 11.03 -1.04 -2.20
CA GLU A 52 12.01 -0.45 -3.10
C GLU A 52 11.56 0.93 -3.60
N ARG A 53 10.32 1.05 -4.09
CA ARG A 53 9.76 2.34 -4.55
C ARG A 53 9.73 3.38 -3.44
N GLY A 54 9.40 2.98 -2.21
CA GLY A 54 9.36 3.86 -1.05
C GLY A 54 10.74 4.33 -0.63
N ALA A 55 11.73 3.43 -0.64
CA ALA A 55 13.11 3.76 -0.34
C ALA A 55 13.70 4.73 -1.37
N ASP A 56 13.49 4.47 -2.66
CA ASP A 56 13.92 5.35 -3.75
C ASP A 56 13.28 6.74 -3.59
N LEU A 57 11.96 6.80 -3.40
CA LEU A 57 11.23 8.05 -3.23
C LEU A 57 11.72 8.85 -2.02
N LEU A 58 11.97 8.18 -0.89
CA LEU A 58 12.50 8.81 0.31
C LEU A 58 13.91 9.39 0.07
N VAL A 59 14.79 8.62 -0.58
CA VAL A 59 16.16 9.06 -0.87
C VAL A 59 16.16 10.24 -1.83
N GLU A 60 15.30 10.23 -2.86
CA GLU A 60 15.16 11.39 -3.76
C GLU A 60 14.67 12.64 -3.02
N GLU A 61 13.68 12.52 -2.13
CA GLU A 61 13.20 13.67 -1.33
C GLU A 61 14.30 14.22 -0.41
N LEU A 62 15.07 13.34 0.23
CA LEU A 62 16.19 13.73 1.11
C LEU A 62 17.37 14.38 0.38
N LYS A 63 17.42 14.38 -0.96
CA LYS A 63 18.44 15.16 -1.69
C LYS A 63 18.10 16.63 -1.80
N ASN A 64 16.85 17.02 -1.54
CA ASN A 64 16.43 18.41 -1.63
C ASN A 64 16.81 19.17 -0.36
N ASP A 65 17.52 20.30 -0.52
CA ASP A 65 17.97 21.14 0.59
C ASP A 65 16.80 21.65 1.45
N ASP A 66 15.62 21.83 0.85
CA ASP A 66 14.42 22.34 1.51
C ASP A 66 13.81 21.35 2.53
N VAL A 67 14.10 20.05 2.40
CA VAL A 67 13.74 19.04 3.40
C VAL A 67 14.59 19.22 4.66
N TRP A 68 15.88 19.51 4.49
CA TRP A 68 16.82 19.71 5.60
C TRP A 68 16.67 21.08 6.27
N SER A 69 16.33 22.12 5.52
CA SER A 69 16.00 23.44 6.07
C SER A 69 14.65 23.43 6.79
N GLY A 70 13.78 22.45 6.48
CA GLY A 70 12.42 22.32 7.01
C GLY A 70 11.37 23.07 6.20
N GLU A 71 11.77 23.83 5.17
CA GLU A 71 10.87 24.61 4.33
C GLU A 71 9.90 23.72 3.53
N ALA A 72 10.33 22.52 3.12
CA ALA A 72 9.52 21.58 2.34
C ALA A 72 8.17 21.25 3.01
N ARG A 73 8.12 21.27 4.34
CA ARG A 73 6.89 21.04 5.12
C ARG A 73 5.82 22.09 4.83
N GLU A 74 6.24 23.34 4.67
CA GLU A 74 5.33 24.47 4.51
C GLU A 74 5.07 24.78 3.03
N THR A 75 6.01 24.45 2.15
CA THR A 75 5.96 24.84 0.72
C THR A 75 5.48 23.74 -0.22
N ARG A 76 5.73 22.46 0.11
CA ARG A 76 5.43 21.31 -0.77
C ARG A 76 4.52 20.28 -0.14
N ALA A 77 4.63 20.05 1.16
CA ALA A 77 3.84 19.02 1.82
C ALA A 77 2.36 19.40 1.90
N THR A 78 1.49 18.42 1.62
CA THR A 78 0.04 18.61 1.59
C THR A 78 -0.60 17.91 2.78
N ALA A 79 -1.44 18.63 3.54
CA ALA A 79 -2.20 18.04 4.64
C ALA A 79 -3.16 16.96 4.12
N GLN A 80 -3.30 15.85 4.85
CA GLN A 80 -4.23 14.79 4.51
C GLN A 80 -5.68 15.19 4.82
N ASP A 81 -6.62 14.67 4.02
CA ASP A 81 -8.06 14.86 4.24
C ASP A 81 -8.58 13.81 5.24
N ASP A 82 -8.90 14.27 6.45
CA ASP A 82 -9.45 13.44 7.52
C ASP A 82 -10.77 12.76 7.14
N ALA A 83 -11.57 13.35 6.24
CA ALA A 83 -12.84 12.76 5.80
C ALA A 83 -12.63 11.56 4.84
N ALA A 84 -11.48 11.50 4.18
CA ALA A 84 -11.10 10.41 3.28
C ALA A 84 -10.29 9.30 3.98
N ALA A 85 -9.97 9.48 5.27
CA ALA A 85 -9.17 8.52 6.02
C ALA A 85 -9.87 7.16 6.15
N CYS A 86 -9.14 6.09 5.81
CA CYS A 86 -9.57 4.71 5.97
C CYS A 86 -8.53 3.95 6.80
N ALA A 87 -8.98 3.04 7.66
CA ALA A 87 -8.10 2.21 8.48
C ALA A 87 -7.80 0.89 7.76
N ALA A 88 -6.54 0.45 7.84
CA ALA A 88 -6.11 -0.90 7.46
C ALA A 88 -5.84 -1.71 8.73
N PRO A 89 -6.86 -2.34 9.34
CA PRO A 89 -6.67 -3.12 10.57
C PRO A 89 -5.73 -4.30 10.33
N MET A 90 -5.09 -4.77 11.40
CA MET A 90 -4.31 -6.01 11.35
C MET A 90 -5.23 -7.17 10.95
N ILE A 91 -4.77 -7.96 9.98
CA ILE A 91 -5.48 -9.16 9.53
C ILE A 91 -5.51 -10.20 10.66
N ASP A 92 -6.59 -10.96 10.79
CA ASP A 92 -6.71 -12.12 11.68
C ASP A 92 -6.78 -13.45 10.90
N LYS A 93 -6.43 -14.56 11.56
CA LYS A 93 -6.48 -15.92 11.00
C LYS A 93 -7.91 -16.33 10.65
N GLU A 94 -8.92 -15.84 11.36
CA GLU A 94 -10.33 -16.11 11.10
C GLU A 94 -10.74 -15.59 9.71
N GLU A 95 -10.10 -14.53 9.22
CA GLU A 95 -10.36 -13.99 7.88
C GLU A 95 -9.82 -14.90 6.76
N SER A 96 -8.94 -15.86 7.07
CA SER A 96 -8.32 -16.77 6.09
C SER A 96 -9.31 -17.72 5.39
N TRP A 97 -10.51 -17.91 5.95
CA TRP A 97 -11.48 -18.84 5.38
C TRP A 97 -12.11 -18.29 4.10
N LEU A 98 -12.12 -19.16 3.09
CA LEU A 98 -12.84 -19.04 1.83
C LEU A 98 -14.06 -19.95 1.91
N ASP A 99 -15.22 -19.37 1.68
CA ASP A 99 -16.49 -20.09 1.59
C ASP A 99 -16.99 -19.96 0.14
N PRO A 100 -16.83 -20.99 -0.71
CA PRO A 100 -17.26 -20.93 -2.11
C PRO A 100 -18.77 -20.69 -2.30
N ALA A 101 -19.59 -20.92 -1.26
CA ALA A 101 -21.02 -20.61 -1.33
C ALA A 101 -21.34 -19.13 -1.04
N ARG A 102 -20.40 -18.39 -0.44
CA ARG A 102 -20.60 -16.99 -0.02
C ARG A 102 -19.66 -16.00 -0.69
N ASN A 103 -18.43 -16.41 -1.01
CA ASN A 103 -17.45 -15.58 -1.68
C ASN A 103 -17.62 -15.67 -3.19
N SER A 104 -17.59 -14.52 -3.85
CA SER A 104 -17.43 -14.44 -5.30
C SER A 104 -16.05 -14.92 -5.74
N ALA A 105 -15.90 -15.21 -7.03
CA ALA A 105 -14.60 -15.53 -7.63
C ALA A 105 -13.60 -14.36 -7.47
N GLU A 106 -14.07 -13.12 -7.60
CA GLU A 106 -13.25 -11.91 -7.44
C GLU A 106 -12.76 -11.73 -6.01
N GLU A 107 -13.64 -11.88 -5.01
CA GLU A 107 -13.25 -11.82 -3.60
C GLU A 107 -12.30 -12.95 -3.22
N THR A 108 -12.53 -14.16 -3.76
CA THR A 108 -11.66 -15.32 -3.55
C THR A 108 -10.28 -15.04 -4.12
N HIS A 109 -10.21 -14.54 -5.36
CA HIS A 109 -8.96 -14.16 -6.02
C HIS A 109 -8.21 -13.07 -5.24
N ALA A 110 -8.89 -12.01 -4.82
CA ALA A 110 -8.32 -10.94 -4.03
C ALA A 110 -7.76 -11.45 -2.68
N LYS A 111 -8.54 -12.26 -1.95
CA LYS A 111 -8.11 -12.85 -0.68
C LYS A 111 -6.89 -13.75 -0.84
N VAL A 112 -6.87 -14.61 -1.87
CA VAL A 112 -5.73 -15.52 -2.11
C VAL A 112 -4.43 -14.75 -2.27
N ARG A 113 -4.45 -13.63 -3.00
CA ARG A 113 -3.26 -12.78 -3.18
C ARG A 113 -2.93 -11.96 -1.95
N ALA A 114 -3.94 -11.36 -1.31
CA ALA A 114 -3.75 -10.49 -0.14
C ALA A 114 -3.24 -11.26 1.09
N PHE A 115 -3.61 -12.53 1.25
CA PHE A 115 -3.23 -13.36 2.39
C PHE A 115 -2.10 -14.36 2.07
N ALA A 116 -1.45 -14.22 0.92
CA ALA A 116 -0.28 -15.02 0.58
C ALA A 116 0.83 -14.85 1.64
N GLY A 117 1.45 -15.97 2.04
CA GLY A 117 2.40 -16.00 3.17
C GLY A 117 1.69 -16.06 4.53
N TRP A 118 0.93 -15.01 4.90
CA TRP A 118 0.18 -14.97 6.15
C TRP A 118 -1.18 -14.25 5.99
N PRO A 119 -2.27 -14.76 6.58
CA PRO A 119 -2.39 -16.04 7.28
C PRO A 119 -2.47 -17.26 6.32
N GLY A 120 -2.34 -17.04 5.01
CA GLY A 120 -2.76 -17.98 3.98
C GLY A 120 -4.27 -17.94 3.77
N THR A 121 -4.77 -18.71 2.80
CA THR A 121 -6.21 -18.95 2.63
C THR A 121 -6.54 -20.42 2.85
N LYS A 122 -7.74 -20.71 3.37
CA LYS A 122 -8.23 -22.06 3.65
C LYS A 122 -9.64 -22.20 3.12
N VAL A 123 -9.97 -23.31 2.48
CA VAL A 123 -11.33 -23.55 1.98
C VAL A 123 -12.15 -24.27 3.03
N LEU A 124 -13.37 -23.79 3.27
CA LEU A 124 -14.39 -24.53 4.01
C LEU A 124 -14.99 -25.59 3.07
N MET A 125 -14.73 -26.87 3.36
CA MET A 125 -15.43 -27.97 2.69
C MET A 125 -16.67 -28.32 3.52
N SER A 126 -17.86 -28.03 2.97
CA SER A 126 -19.17 -28.42 3.51
C SER A 126 -19.67 -29.72 2.90
#